data_AF-A0A522ZUU3-F1
#
_entry.id   AF-A0A522ZUU3-F1
#
_cell.length_a   1.000
_cell.length_b   1.000
_cell.length_c   1.000
_cell.angle_alpha   90.00
_cell.angle_beta   90.00
_cell.angle_gamma   90.00
#
_symmetry.space_group_name_H-M   'P 1'
#
loop_
_entity.id
_entity.type
_entity.pdbx_description
1 polymer ?
#
loop_
_entity_poly.entity_id
_entity_poly.type
_entity_poly.pdbx_seq_one_letter_code
_entity_poly.pdbx_strand_id
1 'polypeptide(L)'
;MTPSSSEATILPEASAPAAARKPARAPSVQPVLEKLFELYPHLFGAEFLPLKLGIFQELLATHPEHFKRDALKAALGVHTRSTRYLQSVAAGKPRRDLAGAAVEPVAPEHVCLALLELFRRKQGRTPEDLRPKFRAQLVRAFEASGLTPQDYRAKFQTSDARANALLEEAFAEYDQQRARQEALCRALENSGKTPAEFAEMYGLDVRDVVAALERQRATAAPL
;
A
#
# COMPACT_ATOMS: atom_id res chain seq x y z
N MET A 1 -48.51 12.08 76.36
CA MET A 1 -48.90 10.79 75.76
C MET A 1 -48.71 10.89 74.26
N THR A 2 -48.12 9.85 73.67
CA THR A 2 -47.90 9.58 72.23
C THR A 2 -46.89 10.48 71.47
N PRO A 3 -46.11 9.89 70.54
CA PRO A 3 -44.67 9.79 70.78
C PRO A 3 -43.77 10.25 69.60
N SER A 4 -42.49 10.31 69.95
CA SER A 4 -41.29 10.42 69.12
C SER A 4 -41.30 9.48 67.91
N SER A 5 -41.07 10.04 66.71
CA SER A 5 -40.86 9.27 65.47
C SER A 5 -39.39 8.89 65.34
N SER A 6 -39.16 7.58 65.22
CA SER A 6 -37.84 6.96 65.05
C SER A 6 -37.23 7.27 63.68
N GLU A 7 -35.96 7.63 63.74
CA GLU A 7 -35.00 7.76 62.67
C GLU A 7 -34.59 6.34 62.22
N ALA A 8 -34.94 5.96 60.99
CA ALA A 8 -34.55 4.68 60.41
C ALA A 8 -33.23 4.84 59.65
N THR A 9 -32.15 4.32 60.24
CA THR A 9 -30.85 4.11 59.63
C THR A 9 -30.98 3.21 58.39
N ILE A 10 -30.59 3.73 57.22
CA ILE A 10 -30.45 2.96 55.99
C ILE A 10 -28.98 2.54 55.88
N LEU A 11 -28.72 1.23 56.02
CA LEU A 11 -27.46 0.60 55.62
C LEU A 11 -27.59 0.05 54.19
N PRO A 12 -26.50 0.01 53.40
CA PRO A 12 -26.55 -0.24 51.97
C PRO A 12 -26.59 -1.74 51.67
N GLU A 13 -27.56 -2.18 50.88
CA GLU A 13 -27.60 -3.57 50.38
C GLU A 13 -26.94 -3.65 49.00
N ALA A 14 -26.12 -4.69 48.84
CA ALA A 14 -25.09 -4.85 47.84
C ALA A 14 -25.62 -4.95 46.40
N SER A 15 -25.00 -4.19 45.50
CA SER A 15 -25.18 -4.32 44.05
C SER A 15 -24.56 -5.62 43.55
N ALA A 16 -25.40 -6.54 43.08
CA ALA A 16 -24.98 -7.75 42.39
C ALA A 16 -24.26 -7.41 41.06
N PRO A 17 -23.21 -8.15 40.66
CA PRO A 17 -22.43 -7.81 39.48
C PRO A 17 -23.24 -8.02 38.21
N ALA A 18 -23.35 -6.96 37.40
CA ALA A 18 -23.92 -7.02 36.06
C ALA A 18 -23.14 -8.03 35.21
N ALA A 19 -23.83 -9.08 34.78
CA ALA A 19 -23.28 -10.10 33.90
C ALA A 19 -22.74 -9.46 32.62
N ALA A 20 -21.42 -9.59 32.41
CA ALA A 20 -20.76 -9.20 31.18
C ALA A 20 -21.39 -9.93 29.99
N ARG A 21 -22.06 -9.17 29.10
CA ARG A 21 -22.56 -9.69 27.83
C ARG A 21 -21.37 -10.19 27.01
N LYS A 22 -21.35 -11.50 26.74
CA LYS A 22 -20.37 -12.14 25.83
C LYS A 22 -20.40 -11.40 24.48
N PRO A 23 -19.24 -11.14 23.84
CA PRO A 23 -19.21 -10.47 22.54
C PRO A 23 -19.97 -11.32 21.52
N ALA A 24 -20.87 -10.69 20.78
CA ALA A 24 -21.61 -11.33 19.70
C ALA A 24 -20.62 -11.95 18.71
N ARG A 25 -20.89 -13.19 18.30
CA ARG A 25 -20.05 -13.96 17.37
C ARG A 25 -19.95 -13.17 16.07
N ALA A 26 -18.72 -12.84 15.65
CA ALA A 26 -18.50 -12.11 14.40
C ALA A 26 -19.21 -12.84 13.24
N PRO A 27 -19.92 -12.12 12.35
CA PRO A 27 -20.60 -12.74 11.23
C PRO A 27 -19.62 -13.56 10.38
N SER A 28 -20.04 -14.76 9.98
CA SER A 28 -19.23 -15.65 9.13
C SER A 28 -18.98 -14.95 7.79
N VAL A 29 -17.73 -14.62 7.53
CA VAL A 29 -17.28 -13.91 6.31
C VAL A 29 -17.22 -14.84 5.10
N GLN A 30 -16.96 -16.13 5.34
CA GLN A 30 -16.65 -17.10 4.30
C GLN A 30 -17.77 -17.25 3.23
N PRO A 31 -19.06 -17.38 3.59
CA PRO A 31 -20.13 -17.49 2.58
C PRO A 31 -20.27 -16.25 1.70
N VAL A 32 -19.97 -15.06 2.25
CA VAL A 32 -20.03 -13.80 1.50
C VAL A 32 -18.89 -13.73 0.48
N LEU A 33 -17.68 -14.16 0.87
CA LEU A 33 -16.55 -14.25 -0.05
C LEU A 33 -16.83 -15.25 -1.18
N GLU A 34 -17.36 -16.43 -0.86
CA GLU A 34 -17.74 -17.43 -1.85
C GLU A 34 -18.77 -16.86 -2.83
N LYS A 35 -19.78 -16.12 -2.33
CA LYS A 35 -20.76 -15.49 -3.21
C LYS A 35 -20.16 -14.39 -4.09
N LEU A 36 -19.21 -13.61 -3.58
CA LEU A 36 -18.47 -12.64 -4.39
C LEU A 36 -17.65 -13.32 -5.50
N PHE A 37 -17.07 -14.49 -5.22
CA PHE A 37 -16.26 -15.25 -6.19
C PHE A 37 -17.14 -15.85 -7.29
N GLU A 38 -18.34 -16.31 -6.92
CA GLU A 38 -19.34 -16.82 -7.87
C GLU A 38 -19.86 -15.71 -8.79
N LEU A 39 -20.22 -14.54 -8.24
CA LEU A 39 -20.81 -13.44 -9.01
C LEU A 39 -19.78 -12.66 -9.84
N TYR A 40 -18.55 -12.51 -9.34
CA TYR A 40 -17.52 -11.66 -9.95
C TYR A 40 -16.15 -12.38 -10.00
N PRO A 41 -16.05 -13.52 -10.70
CA PRO A 41 -14.82 -14.32 -10.73
C PRO A 41 -13.62 -13.58 -11.33
N HIS A 42 -13.85 -12.59 -12.21
CA HIS A 42 -12.80 -11.75 -12.78
C HIS A 42 -12.20 -10.74 -11.81
N LEU A 43 -12.88 -10.40 -10.70
CA LEU A 43 -12.37 -9.48 -9.67
C LEU A 43 -11.83 -10.22 -8.45
N PHE A 44 -12.50 -11.30 -8.06
CA PHE A 44 -12.25 -12.00 -6.79
C PHE A 44 -11.71 -13.43 -6.96
N GLY A 45 -11.65 -13.97 -8.17
CA GLY A 45 -11.32 -15.37 -8.44
C GLY A 45 -9.82 -15.66 -8.46
N ALA A 46 -9.33 -16.26 -9.55
CA ALA A 46 -7.92 -16.68 -9.66
C ALA A 46 -6.94 -15.49 -9.63
N GLU A 47 -7.35 -14.35 -10.18
CA GLU A 47 -6.57 -13.12 -10.13
C GLU A 47 -7.35 -12.08 -9.33
N PHE A 48 -6.70 -11.50 -8.33
CA PHE A 48 -7.29 -10.41 -7.56
C PHE A 48 -6.93 -9.10 -8.23
N LEU A 49 -7.90 -8.19 -8.31
CA LEU A 49 -7.72 -6.89 -8.97
C LEU A 49 -8.11 -5.76 -8.01
N PRO A 50 -7.43 -4.59 -8.07
CA PRO A 50 -7.81 -3.45 -7.25
C PRO A 50 -9.25 -3.04 -7.53
N LEU A 51 -10.05 -2.83 -6.48
CA LEU A 51 -11.46 -2.50 -6.62
C LEU A 51 -11.63 -0.98 -6.80
N LYS A 52 -12.61 -0.59 -7.63
CA LYS A 52 -13.09 0.78 -7.79
C LYS A 52 -13.49 1.40 -6.44
N LEU A 53 -13.22 2.69 -6.25
CA LEU A 53 -13.78 3.41 -5.11
C LEU A 53 -15.31 3.38 -5.15
N GLY A 54 -15.94 3.09 -4.02
CA GLY A 54 -17.40 2.95 -3.94
C GLY A 54 -17.98 1.57 -4.30
N ILE A 55 -17.14 0.59 -4.67
CA ILE A 55 -17.56 -0.79 -5.04
C ILE A 55 -18.51 -1.43 -4.02
N PHE A 56 -18.32 -1.11 -2.73
CA PHE A 56 -19.15 -1.62 -1.65
C PHE A 56 -20.62 -1.21 -1.78
N GLN A 57 -20.87 0.05 -2.14
CA GLN A 57 -22.24 0.55 -2.31
C GLN A 57 -22.85 0.00 -3.59
N GLU A 58 -22.06 -0.13 -4.66
CA GLU A 58 -22.50 -0.75 -5.91
C GLU A 58 -22.90 -2.21 -5.69
N LEU A 59 -22.12 -2.98 -4.92
CA LEU A 59 -22.44 -4.37 -4.57
C LEU A 59 -23.75 -4.48 -3.78
N LEU A 60 -23.98 -3.59 -2.80
CA LEU A 60 -25.22 -3.57 -2.03
C LEU A 60 -26.43 -3.19 -2.87
N ALA A 61 -26.27 -2.24 -3.78
CA ALA A 61 -27.35 -1.79 -4.66
C ALA A 61 -27.70 -2.83 -5.73
N THR A 62 -26.68 -3.53 -6.26
CA THR A 62 -26.86 -4.53 -7.32
C THR A 62 -27.40 -5.85 -6.79
N HIS A 63 -27.00 -6.24 -5.57
CA HIS A 63 -27.35 -7.54 -4.98
C HIS A 63 -27.88 -7.39 -3.54
N PRO A 64 -28.98 -6.64 -3.31
CA PRO A 64 -29.49 -6.38 -1.97
C PRO A 64 -29.99 -7.66 -1.28
N GLU A 65 -30.46 -8.64 -2.05
CA GLU A 65 -30.91 -9.95 -1.55
C GLU A 65 -29.75 -10.84 -1.07
N HIS A 66 -28.55 -10.65 -1.64
CA HIS A 66 -27.39 -11.51 -1.36
C HIS A 66 -26.45 -10.93 -0.30
N PHE A 67 -26.42 -9.60 -0.14
CA PHE A 67 -25.45 -8.95 0.73
C PHE A 67 -26.07 -8.13 1.85
N LYS A 68 -25.82 -8.57 3.09
CA LYS A 68 -26.02 -7.73 4.28
C LYS A 68 -24.84 -6.79 4.45
N ARG A 69 -25.11 -5.51 4.73
CA ARG A 69 -24.12 -4.43 4.87
C ARG A 69 -22.89 -4.81 5.71
N ASP A 70 -23.10 -5.28 6.94
CA ASP A 70 -21.99 -5.57 7.86
C ASP A 70 -21.18 -6.80 7.45
N ALA A 71 -21.86 -7.82 6.93
CA ALA A 71 -21.21 -9.05 6.45
C ALA A 71 -20.37 -8.77 5.20
N LEU A 72 -20.89 -7.98 4.26
CA LEU A 72 -20.14 -7.55 3.08
C LEU A 72 -18.95 -6.67 3.45
N LYS A 73 -19.13 -5.72 4.38
CA LYS A 73 -18.03 -4.88 4.86
C LYS A 73 -16.91 -5.73 5.47
N ALA A 74 -17.27 -6.72 6.29
CA ALA A 74 -16.30 -7.65 6.88
C ALA A 74 -15.59 -8.48 5.80
N ALA A 75 -16.33 -8.98 4.80
CA ALA A 75 -15.76 -9.76 3.69
C ALA A 75 -14.79 -8.96 2.83
N LEU A 76 -15.18 -7.75 2.39
CA LEU A 76 -14.28 -6.86 1.67
C LEU A 76 -13.07 -6.46 2.52
N GLY A 77 -13.25 -6.30 3.84
CA GLY A 77 -12.15 -6.08 4.77
C GLY A 77 -11.12 -7.22 4.76
N VAL A 78 -11.57 -8.48 4.78
CA VAL A 78 -10.70 -9.65 4.65
C VAL A 78 -10.03 -9.70 3.28
N HIS A 79 -10.80 -9.51 2.21
CA HIS A 79 -10.30 -9.56 0.83
C HIS A 79 -9.21 -8.52 0.59
N THR A 80 -9.47 -7.25 0.91
CA THR A 80 -8.56 -6.12 0.65
C THR A 80 -7.29 -6.13 1.50
N ARG A 81 -7.28 -6.89 2.60
CA ARG A 81 -6.08 -7.09 3.45
C ARG A 81 -5.30 -8.36 3.09
N SER A 82 -5.81 -9.18 2.18
CA SER A 82 -5.14 -10.42 1.77
C SER A 82 -3.84 -10.12 1.01
N THR A 83 -2.86 -11.02 1.10
CA THR A 83 -1.58 -10.87 0.39
C THR A 83 -1.77 -10.79 -1.12
N ARG A 84 -2.70 -11.59 -1.69
CA ARG A 84 -3.00 -11.58 -3.12
C ARG A 84 -3.56 -10.24 -3.59
N TYR A 85 -4.45 -9.63 -2.79
CA TYR A 85 -4.97 -8.31 -3.10
C TYR A 85 -3.86 -7.26 -3.05
N LEU A 86 -3.05 -7.24 -1.99
CA LEU A 86 -1.94 -6.30 -1.84
C LEU A 86 -0.92 -6.43 -2.98
N GLN A 87 -0.66 -7.65 -3.47
CA GLN A 87 0.19 -7.87 -4.65
C GLN A 87 -0.40 -7.22 -5.91
N SER A 88 -1.71 -7.26 -6.10
CA SER A 88 -2.37 -6.60 -7.23
C SER A 88 -2.25 -5.06 -7.18
N VAL A 89 -2.36 -4.49 -5.98
CA VAL A 89 -2.21 -3.05 -5.72
C VAL A 89 -0.76 -2.63 -5.91
N ALA A 90 0.18 -3.39 -5.35
CA ALA A 90 1.62 -3.15 -5.47
C ALA A 90 2.12 -3.27 -6.93
N ALA A 91 1.44 -4.06 -7.75
CA ALA A 91 1.71 -4.15 -9.19
C ALA A 91 1.21 -2.92 -9.99
N GLY A 92 0.55 -1.96 -9.35
CA GLY A 92 0.07 -0.73 -10.00
C GLY A 92 -1.07 -0.95 -11.00
N LYS A 93 -1.80 -2.08 -10.91
CA LYS A 93 -2.94 -2.34 -11.79
C LYS A 93 -4.04 -1.28 -11.58
N PRO A 94 -4.76 -0.87 -12.63
CA PRO A 94 -5.88 0.06 -12.46
C PRO A 94 -6.99 -0.60 -11.65
N ARG A 95 -7.74 0.23 -10.93
CA ARG A 95 -8.96 -0.17 -10.25
C ARG A 95 -10.03 -0.55 -11.26
N ARG A 96 -10.79 -1.59 -10.92
CA ARG A 96 -11.85 -2.13 -11.78
C ARG A 96 -13.22 -2.04 -11.15
N ASP A 97 -14.20 -1.75 -12.00
CA ASP A 97 -15.62 -1.79 -11.64
C ASP A 97 -16.16 -3.24 -11.62
N LEU A 98 -17.44 -3.40 -11.31
CA LEU A 98 -18.12 -4.70 -11.29
C LEU A 98 -18.14 -5.41 -12.64
N ALA A 99 -18.13 -4.67 -13.74
CA ALA A 99 -18.04 -5.25 -15.10
C ALA A 99 -16.59 -5.67 -15.45
N GLY A 100 -15.60 -5.31 -14.62
CA GLY A 100 -14.20 -5.60 -14.85
C GLY A 100 -13.48 -4.56 -15.71
N ALA A 101 -14.13 -3.46 -16.08
CA ALA A 101 -13.50 -2.39 -16.84
C ALA A 101 -12.54 -1.60 -15.94
N ALA A 102 -11.41 -1.17 -16.51
CA ALA A 102 -10.48 -0.29 -15.82
C ALA A 102 -11.07 1.12 -15.70
N VAL A 103 -11.06 1.68 -14.49
CA VAL A 103 -11.70 2.96 -14.19
C VAL A 103 -10.67 4.03 -13.85
N GLU A 104 -9.81 3.76 -12.89
CA GLU A 104 -8.88 4.76 -12.35
C GLU A 104 -7.56 4.09 -11.93
N PRO A 105 -6.42 4.78 -12.02
CA PRO A 105 -5.17 4.26 -11.50
C PRO A 105 -5.24 4.13 -9.96
N VAL A 106 -4.51 3.17 -9.41
CA VAL A 106 -4.28 3.13 -7.96
C VAL A 106 -3.38 4.32 -7.59
N ALA A 107 -3.82 5.11 -6.61
CA ALA A 107 -3.03 6.25 -6.15
C ALA A 107 -1.64 5.82 -5.63
N PRO A 108 -0.57 6.60 -5.86
CA PRO A 108 0.80 6.23 -5.51
C PRO A 108 0.97 5.88 -4.02
N GLU A 109 0.29 6.59 -3.12
CA GLU A 109 0.33 6.30 -1.68
C GLU A 109 -0.18 4.88 -1.36
N HIS A 110 -1.20 4.39 -2.07
CA HIS A 110 -1.74 3.05 -1.86
C HIS A 110 -0.78 1.97 -2.37
N VAL A 111 -0.10 2.21 -3.49
CA VAL A 111 0.94 1.31 -4.00
C VAL A 111 2.08 1.20 -2.99
N CYS A 112 2.55 2.33 -2.47
CA CYS A 112 3.60 2.39 -1.47
C CYS A 112 3.22 1.62 -0.18
N LEU A 113 2.02 1.88 0.36
CA LEU A 113 1.52 1.18 1.54
C LEU A 113 1.38 -0.34 1.32
N ALA A 114 0.96 -0.76 0.13
CA ALA A 114 0.87 -2.18 -0.21
C ALA A 114 2.25 -2.83 -0.29
N LEU A 115 3.24 -2.18 -0.91
CA LEU A 115 4.63 -2.64 -0.94
C LEU A 115 5.20 -2.78 0.47
N LEU A 116 4.96 -1.79 1.33
CA LEU A 116 5.46 -1.80 2.70
C LEU A 116 4.82 -2.93 3.53
N GLU A 117 3.52 -3.14 3.41
CA GLU A 117 2.81 -4.23 4.08
C GLU A 117 3.34 -5.61 3.61
N LEU A 118 3.53 -5.77 2.30
CA LEU A 118 4.09 -7.01 1.73
C LEU A 118 5.53 -7.25 2.20
N PHE A 119 6.36 -6.21 2.23
CA PHE A 119 7.72 -6.28 2.76
C PHE A 119 7.69 -6.71 4.22
N ARG A 120 6.89 -6.06 5.07
CA ARG A 120 6.79 -6.40 6.51
C ARG A 120 6.40 -7.86 6.71
N ARG A 121 5.40 -8.35 5.97
CA ARG A 121 4.95 -9.76 6.03
C ARG A 121 6.04 -10.73 5.61
N LYS A 122 6.79 -10.38 4.56
CA LYS A 122 7.82 -11.25 3.99
C LYS A 122 9.07 -11.27 4.86
N GLN A 123 9.55 -10.11 5.32
CA GLN A 123 10.70 -9.97 6.21
C GLN A 123 10.50 -10.71 7.53
N GLY A 124 9.29 -10.70 8.10
CA GLY A 124 8.99 -11.47 9.31
C GLY A 124 9.03 -13.00 9.15
N ARG A 125 9.19 -13.51 7.91
CA ARG A 125 9.22 -14.95 7.59
C ARG A 125 10.58 -15.43 7.09
N THR A 126 11.55 -14.53 6.88
CA THR A 126 12.88 -14.88 6.39
C THR A 126 13.95 -14.14 7.18
N PRO A 127 15.11 -14.77 7.49
CA PRO A 127 16.24 -14.08 8.09
C PRO A 127 17.01 -13.20 7.09
N GLU A 128 16.80 -13.38 5.79
CA GLU A 128 17.43 -12.56 4.73
C GLU A 128 17.00 -11.10 4.84
N ASP A 129 17.93 -10.16 4.65
CA ASP A 129 17.61 -8.74 4.59
C ASP A 129 16.97 -8.39 3.23
N LEU A 130 15.65 -8.18 3.22
CA LEU A 130 14.91 -7.83 2.02
C LEU A 130 14.85 -6.32 1.76
N ARG A 131 15.47 -5.48 2.60
CA ARG A 131 15.46 -4.02 2.43
C ARG A 131 16.00 -3.58 1.06
N PRO A 132 17.10 -4.13 0.51
CA PRO A 132 17.58 -3.74 -0.82
C PRO A 132 16.52 -3.98 -1.91
N LYS A 133 15.87 -5.15 -1.86
CA LYS A 133 14.80 -5.50 -2.81
C LYS A 133 13.58 -4.59 -2.66
N PHE A 134 13.18 -4.30 -1.42
CA PHE A 134 12.08 -3.39 -1.14
C PHE A 134 12.36 -1.98 -1.65
N ARG A 135 13.54 -1.41 -1.36
CA ARG A 135 13.94 -0.08 -1.82
C ARG A 135 13.93 0.02 -3.35
N ALA A 136 14.45 -1.00 -4.05
CA ALA A 136 14.39 -1.04 -5.51
C ALA A 136 12.94 -1.10 -6.06
N GLN A 137 12.03 -1.84 -5.40
CA GLN A 137 10.61 -1.86 -5.78
C GLN A 137 9.93 -0.51 -5.53
N LEU A 138 10.27 0.14 -4.42
CA LEU A 138 9.72 1.43 -4.03
C LEU A 138 10.15 2.53 -5.01
N VAL A 139 11.43 2.57 -5.39
CA VAL A 139 11.95 3.51 -6.40
C VAL A 139 11.23 3.33 -7.73
N ARG A 140 11.03 2.08 -8.20
CA ARG A 140 10.28 1.83 -9.43
C ARG A 140 8.83 2.30 -9.35
N ALA A 141 8.17 2.10 -8.21
CA ALA A 141 6.80 2.59 -8.00
C ALA A 141 6.75 4.12 -7.95
N PHE A 142 7.74 4.76 -7.34
CA PHE A 142 7.93 6.21 -7.37
C PHE A 142 8.12 6.71 -8.81
N GLU A 143 9.05 6.15 -9.58
CA GLU A 143 9.29 6.54 -10.97
C GLU A 143 8.02 6.39 -11.83
N ALA A 144 7.29 5.27 -11.69
CA ALA A 144 6.04 5.02 -12.39
C ALA A 144 4.91 6.00 -12.00
N SER A 145 5.01 6.66 -10.85
CA SER A 145 4.01 7.65 -10.42
C SER A 145 4.15 8.98 -11.15
N GLY A 146 5.31 9.28 -11.74
CA GLY A 146 5.59 10.56 -12.38
C GLY A 146 5.65 11.77 -11.42
N LEU A 147 5.60 11.53 -10.10
CA LEU A 147 5.69 12.58 -9.09
C LEU A 147 7.12 13.06 -8.86
N THR A 148 7.25 14.28 -8.36
CA THR A 148 8.54 14.74 -7.83
C THR A 148 8.85 14.01 -6.51
N PRO A 149 10.13 13.89 -6.10
CA PRO A 149 10.48 13.31 -4.80
C PRO A 149 9.83 14.02 -3.61
N GLN A 150 9.57 15.33 -3.72
CA GLN A 150 8.91 16.12 -2.68
C GLN A 150 7.42 15.77 -2.58
N ASP A 151 6.71 15.72 -3.73
CA ASP A 151 5.28 15.42 -3.77
C ASP A 151 4.99 13.98 -3.34
N TYR A 152 5.85 13.04 -3.74
CA TYR A 152 5.72 11.64 -3.34
C TYR A 152 5.86 11.48 -1.82
N ARG A 153 6.85 12.14 -1.20
CA ARG A 153 7.02 12.13 0.25
C ARG A 153 5.83 12.77 0.98
N ALA A 154 5.32 13.89 0.47
CA ALA A 154 4.17 14.58 1.05
C ALA A 154 2.92 13.66 1.10
N LYS A 155 2.72 12.82 0.08
CA LYS A 155 1.62 11.84 0.04
C LYS A 155 1.79 10.66 1.00
N PHE A 156 3.00 10.35 1.45
CA PHE A 156 3.30 9.15 2.25
C PHE A 156 3.52 9.42 3.75
N GLN A 157 3.30 10.63 4.25
CA GLN A 157 3.53 10.94 5.67
C GLN A 157 2.61 10.09 6.57
N THR A 158 3.16 9.01 7.13
CA THR A 158 2.47 8.10 8.06
C THR A 158 2.96 8.33 9.49
N SER A 159 2.17 7.94 10.48
CA SER A 159 2.56 7.97 11.90
C SER A 159 3.59 6.91 12.27
N ASP A 160 3.88 5.95 11.38
CA ASP A 160 4.85 4.88 11.60
C ASP A 160 6.27 5.36 11.29
N ALA A 161 7.06 5.64 12.34
CA ALA A 161 8.44 6.10 12.21
C ALA A 161 9.36 5.11 11.46
N ARG A 162 9.12 3.80 11.59
CA ARG A 162 9.93 2.78 10.89
C ARG A 162 9.61 2.78 9.40
N ALA A 163 8.34 2.94 9.06
CA ALA A 163 7.92 3.07 7.67
C ALA A 163 8.53 4.31 6.99
N ASN A 164 8.51 5.44 7.68
CA ASN A 164 9.13 6.68 7.19
C ASN A 164 10.64 6.52 7.01
N ALA A 165 11.34 5.89 7.96
CA ALA A 165 12.78 5.65 7.84
C ALA A 165 13.14 4.80 6.61
N LEU A 166 12.37 3.73 6.34
CA LEU A 166 12.57 2.91 5.14
C LEU A 166 12.35 3.67 3.83
N LEU A 167 11.38 4.60 3.81
CA LEU A 167 11.16 5.47 2.67
C LEU A 167 12.35 6.41 2.46
N GLU A 168 12.84 7.05 3.53
CA GLU A 168 13.99 7.96 3.44
C GLU A 168 15.27 7.23 3.05
N GLU A 169 15.51 6.00 3.55
CA GLU A 169 16.62 5.17 3.08
C GLU A 169 16.55 4.86 1.58
N ALA A 170 15.35 4.60 1.05
CA ALA A 170 15.15 4.35 -0.37
C ALA A 170 15.44 5.60 -1.21
N PHE A 171 14.97 6.77 -0.77
CA PHE A 171 15.22 8.01 -1.49
C PHE A 171 16.67 8.48 -1.37
N ALA A 172 17.32 8.29 -0.23
CA ALA A 172 18.75 8.59 -0.10
C ALA A 172 19.58 7.75 -1.08
N GLU A 173 19.25 6.47 -1.25
CA GLU A 173 19.89 5.61 -2.25
C GLU A 173 19.58 6.08 -3.69
N TYR A 174 18.33 6.47 -3.97
CA TYR A 174 17.95 7.05 -5.26
C TYR A 174 18.72 8.34 -5.57
N ASP A 175 18.81 9.27 -4.62
CA ASP A 175 19.51 10.54 -4.75
C ASP A 175 21.01 10.32 -4.97
N GLN A 176 21.61 9.35 -4.26
CA GLN A 176 23.01 8.97 -4.46
C GLN A 176 23.26 8.41 -5.87
N GLN A 177 22.36 7.54 -6.35
CA GLN A 177 22.46 6.99 -7.72
C GLN A 177 22.31 8.08 -8.78
N ARG A 178 21.37 9.01 -8.59
CA ARG A 178 21.15 10.17 -9.46
C ARG A 178 22.38 11.07 -9.50
N ALA A 179 22.95 11.43 -8.35
CA ALA A 179 24.15 12.25 -8.28
C ALA A 179 25.36 11.59 -8.96
N ARG A 180 25.52 10.26 -8.79
CA ARG A 180 26.58 9.50 -9.48
C ARG A 180 26.41 9.53 -10.99
N GLN A 181 25.18 9.36 -11.49
CA GLN A 181 24.88 9.41 -12.92
C GLN A 181 25.11 10.82 -13.49
N GLU A 182 24.70 11.86 -12.78
CA GLU A 182 24.92 13.25 -13.18
C GLU A 182 26.42 13.60 -13.23
N ALA A 183 27.19 13.18 -12.22
CA ALA A 183 28.64 13.35 -12.21
C ALA A 183 29.31 12.61 -13.37
N LEU A 184 28.84 11.41 -13.69
CA LEU A 184 29.32 10.63 -14.83
C LEU A 184 29.05 11.37 -16.15
N CYS A 185 27.84 11.88 -16.35
CA CYS A 185 27.48 12.59 -17.57
C CYS A 185 28.25 13.90 -17.72
N ARG A 186 28.40 14.68 -16.65
CA ARG A 186 29.24 15.89 -16.64
C ARG A 186 30.70 15.59 -16.93
N ALA A 187 31.24 14.50 -16.37
CA ALA A 187 32.62 14.10 -16.65
C ALA A 187 32.80 13.72 -18.13
N LEU A 188 31.82 13.04 -18.73
CA LEU A 188 31.82 12.72 -20.16
C LEU A 188 31.79 13.99 -21.00
N GLU A 189 30.85 14.90 -20.73
CA GLU A 189 30.72 16.18 -21.44
C GLU A 189 32.01 16.99 -21.38
N ASN A 190 32.61 17.13 -20.19
CA ASN A 190 33.86 17.85 -19.99
C ASN A 190 35.07 17.18 -20.67
N SER A 191 35.02 15.85 -20.86
CA SER A 191 36.11 15.12 -21.51
C SER A 191 36.13 15.32 -23.03
N GLY A 192 35.01 15.74 -23.64
CA GLY A 192 34.85 15.82 -25.10
C GLY A 192 34.91 14.47 -25.83
N LYS A 193 34.97 13.35 -25.11
CA LYS A 193 35.09 12.00 -25.66
C LYS A 193 33.74 11.42 -26.05
N THR A 194 33.76 10.43 -26.94
CA THR A 194 32.60 9.57 -27.15
C THR A 194 32.34 8.67 -25.92
N PRO A 195 31.11 8.15 -25.74
CA PRO A 195 30.82 7.23 -24.63
C PRO A 195 31.72 6.00 -24.59
N ALA A 196 32.14 5.48 -25.77
CA ALA A 196 33.01 4.32 -25.87
C ALA A 196 34.43 4.62 -25.36
N GLU A 197 35.04 5.71 -25.84
CA GLU A 197 36.38 6.13 -25.42
C GLU A 197 36.42 6.51 -23.93
N PHE A 198 35.36 7.15 -23.44
CA PHE A 198 35.23 7.48 -22.02
C PHE A 198 35.14 6.23 -21.15
N ALA A 199 34.32 5.25 -21.56
CA ALA A 199 34.17 4.01 -20.82
C ALA A 199 35.49 3.23 -20.78
N GLU A 200 36.20 3.12 -21.89
CA GLU A 200 37.52 2.49 -21.96
C GLU A 200 38.52 3.17 -21.01
N MET A 201 38.58 4.51 -21.04
CA MET A 201 39.52 5.29 -20.22
C MET A 201 39.32 5.10 -18.70
N TYR A 202 38.07 4.93 -18.26
CA TYR A 202 37.74 4.76 -16.84
C TYR A 202 37.45 3.30 -16.44
N GLY A 203 37.62 2.34 -17.36
CA GLY A 203 37.32 0.93 -17.12
C GLY A 203 35.84 0.67 -16.80
N LEU A 204 34.94 1.46 -17.39
CA LEU A 204 33.48 1.33 -17.23
C LEU A 204 32.88 0.48 -18.35
N ASP A 205 31.68 -0.06 -18.12
CA ASP A 205 30.90 -0.65 -19.20
C ASP A 205 30.27 0.46 -20.05
N VAL A 206 30.47 0.40 -21.37
CA VAL A 206 29.90 1.36 -22.33
C VAL A 206 28.38 1.45 -22.20
N ARG A 207 27.71 0.33 -21.91
CA ARG A 207 26.25 0.27 -21.76
C ARG A 207 25.78 1.08 -20.57
N ASP A 208 26.54 1.08 -19.47
CA ASP A 208 26.20 1.86 -18.28
C ASP A 208 26.34 3.36 -18.54
N VAL A 209 27.37 3.77 -19.29
CA VAL A 209 27.57 5.17 -19.72
C VAL A 209 26.44 5.61 -20.64
N VAL A 210 26.08 4.81 -21.64
CA VAL A 210 24.97 5.11 -22.56
C VAL A 210 23.64 5.18 -21.80
N ALA A 211 23.37 4.22 -20.91
CA ALA A 211 22.13 4.20 -20.13
C ALA A 211 22.01 5.39 -19.15
N ALA A 212 23.14 5.94 -18.67
CA ALA A 212 23.13 7.16 -17.86
C ALA A 212 22.73 8.38 -18.70
N LEU A 213 23.23 8.50 -19.93
CA LEU A 213 22.89 9.59 -20.85
C LEU A 213 21.43 9.54 -21.31
N GLU A 214 20.92 8.36 -21.65
CA GLU A 214 19.51 8.19 -22.04
C GLU A 214 18.57 8.61 -20.90
N ARG A 215 18.90 8.24 -19.66
CA ARG A 215 18.14 8.65 -18.46
C ARG A 215 18.22 10.16 -18.20
N GLN A 216 19.39 10.77 -18.38
CA GLN A 216 19.53 12.23 -18.25
C GLN A 216 18.67 12.96 -19.28
N ARG A 217 18.66 12.50 -20.55
CA ARG A 217 17.80 13.06 -21.61
C ARG A 217 16.32 12.92 -21.29
N ALA A 218 15.89 11.75 -20.81
CA ALA A 218 14.50 11.52 -20.40
C ALA A 218 14.07 12.40 -19.22
N THR A 219 15.01 12.81 -18.35
CA THR A 219 14.71 13.73 -17.25
C THR A 219 14.73 15.20 -17.69
N ALA A 220 15.54 15.55 -18.70
CA ALA A 220 15.69 16.91 -19.20
C ALA A 220 14.63 17.32 -20.23
N ALA A 221 13.97 16.35 -20.88
CA ALA A 221 12.80 16.60 -21.70
C ALA A 221 11.58 16.86 -20.80
N PRO A 222 11.03 18.08 -20.75
CA PRO A 222 9.76 18.29 -20.08
C PRO A 222 8.66 17.59 -20.89
N LEU A 223 7.72 16.96 -20.18
CA LEU A 223 6.45 16.49 -20.76
C LEU A 223 5.57 17.68 -21.15
#